data_AF-A0AAD2JHF1-F1
#
_entry.id   AF-A0AAD2JHF1-F1
#
_cell.length_a   1.000
_cell.length_b   1.000
_cell.length_c   1.000
_cell.angle_alpha   90.00
_cell.angle_beta   90.00
_cell.angle_gamma   90.00
#
_symmetry.space_group_name_H-M   'P 1'
#
loop_
_entity.id
_entity.type
_entity.pdbx_description
1 polymer ?
#
loop_
_entity_poly.entity_id
_entity_poly.type
_entity_poly.pdbx_seq_one_letter_code
_entity_poly.pdbx_strand_id
1 'polypeptide(L)'
;MATAWYRPGVVPKIVKSWKVQVQVGIELDVEIWSTTCIVTNFKEARCPTLLNPANPSLSGVSKFPYFPVGGPEPDVLPMKDSHPIMGFVSQWGGMDVGKGMMFAANTVDGMIHLAGGKELAANLKLQLGGKERIVEGQAVWTNGVGDYKHLIHTVPPFFDNSDDDHSENRLLQNCYQTSLSLATDRLPSETDIRIASPLLGAGCRGFPLEEAVFHCAEALSDLNMTISTAVDGGTNAIKGLTLAFGVPSQDIREEMIKAFESRINFTEV
;
A
#
# COMPACT_ATOMS: atom_id res chain seq x y z
N MET A 1 22.85 -3.41 4.68
CA MET A 1 22.70 -2.99 3.27
C MET A 1 22.13 -4.14 2.46
N ALA A 2 20.82 -4.14 2.20
CA ALA A 2 20.15 -5.21 1.46
C ALA A 2 20.33 -5.01 -0.05
N THR A 3 21.16 -5.84 -0.68
CA THR A 3 21.26 -5.92 -2.15
C THR A 3 19.98 -6.51 -2.72
N ALA A 4 19.17 -5.71 -3.42
CA ALA A 4 17.93 -6.14 -4.07
C ALA A 4 18.26 -6.84 -5.40
N TRP A 5 18.29 -8.17 -5.37
CA TRP A 5 18.40 -8.99 -6.58
C TRP A 5 17.05 -9.05 -7.29
N TYR A 6 16.91 -8.35 -8.43
CA TYR A 6 15.91 -8.72 -9.42
C TYR A 6 16.27 -10.11 -9.95
N ARG A 7 15.51 -11.13 -9.55
CA ARG A 7 15.67 -12.50 -10.03
C ARG A 7 14.50 -12.80 -10.98
N PRO A 8 14.68 -12.67 -12.30
CA PRO A 8 13.64 -13.06 -13.25
C PRO A 8 13.26 -14.53 -13.02
N GLY A 9 11.96 -14.81 -12.92
CA GLY A 9 11.43 -16.16 -12.63
C GLY A 9 11.08 -16.45 -11.16
N VAL A 10 11.24 -15.49 -10.23
CA VAL A 10 10.72 -15.65 -8.87
C VAL A 10 9.20 -15.49 -8.91
N VAL A 11 8.50 -16.61 -8.75
CA VAL A 11 7.05 -16.67 -8.62
C VAL A 11 6.67 -16.21 -7.21
N PRO A 12 5.73 -15.27 -7.06
CA PRO A 12 5.22 -14.87 -5.76
C PRO A 12 4.65 -16.06 -4.98
N LYS A 13 4.92 -16.10 -3.68
CA LYS A 13 4.45 -17.17 -2.79
C LYS A 13 3.97 -16.60 -1.48
N ILE A 14 2.88 -17.14 -0.98
CA ILE A 14 2.47 -16.91 0.41
C ILE A 14 3.54 -17.47 1.35
N VAL A 15 3.90 -16.68 2.35
CA VAL A 15 4.88 -17.02 3.39
C VAL A 15 4.16 -17.29 4.70
N LYS A 16 3.14 -16.49 5.02
CA LYS A 16 2.37 -16.60 6.25
C LYS A 16 0.95 -16.06 6.03
N SER A 17 -0.01 -16.62 6.75
CA SER A 17 -1.40 -16.15 6.74
C SER A 17 -2.00 -16.24 8.14
N TRP A 18 -2.92 -15.33 8.44
CA TRP A 18 -3.67 -15.29 9.68
C TRP A 18 -5.12 -14.92 9.42
N LYS A 19 -6.00 -15.42 10.28
CA LYS A 19 -7.37 -14.92 10.41
C LYS A 19 -7.47 -13.91 11.53
N VAL A 20 -8.13 -12.80 11.23
CA VAL A 20 -8.46 -11.72 12.16
C VAL A 20 -9.97 -11.73 12.36
N GLN A 21 -10.40 -11.96 13.60
CA GLN A 21 -11.80 -11.77 13.96
C GLN A 21 -12.06 -10.26 14.06
N VAL A 22 -12.88 -9.74 13.15
CA VAL A 22 -13.36 -8.34 13.19
C VAL A 22 -14.74 -8.28 13.83
N GLN A 23 -15.15 -7.10 14.31
CA GLN A 23 -16.39 -6.92 15.07
C GLN A 23 -17.67 -7.26 14.27
N VAL A 24 -17.59 -7.34 12.93
CA VAL A 24 -18.76 -7.44 12.04
C VAL A 24 -18.64 -8.64 11.10
N GLY A 25 -18.93 -9.86 11.57
CA GLY A 25 -19.35 -11.05 10.79
C GLY A 25 -18.58 -11.47 9.52
N ILE A 26 -17.51 -10.77 9.16
CA ILE A 26 -16.65 -10.95 8.00
C ILE A 26 -15.37 -11.59 8.52
N GLU A 27 -14.88 -12.58 7.79
CA GLU A 27 -13.56 -13.12 8.04
C GLU A 27 -12.53 -12.24 7.32
N LEU A 28 -11.62 -11.63 8.08
CA LEU A 28 -10.49 -10.88 7.54
C LEU A 28 -9.26 -11.79 7.54
N ASP A 29 -8.77 -12.11 6.35
CA ASP A 29 -7.50 -12.80 6.16
C ASP A 29 -6.38 -11.78 5.96
N VAL A 30 -5.27 -11.97 6.66
CA VAL A 30 -4.02 -11.23 6.44
C VAL A 30 -3.00 -12.20 5.88
N GLU A 31 -2.36 -11.84 4.77
CA GLU A 31 -1.35 -12.69 4.13
C GLU A 31 -0.05 -11.90 3.96
N ILE A 32 1.10 -12.53 4.21
CA ILE A 32 2.41 -12.01 3.81
C ILE A 32 2.92 -12.86 2.67
N TRP A 33 3.28 -12.20 1.57
CA TRP A 33 3.80 -12.83 0.36
C TRP A 33 5.23 -12.39 0.08
N SER A 34 6.04 -13.34 -0.38
CA SER A 34 7.29 -13.06 -1.07
C SER A 34 6.97 -12.69 -2.51
N THR A 35 7.46 -11.53 -2.96
CA THR A 35 7.38 -11.07 -4.35
C THR A 35 8.56 -10.17 -4.67
N THR A 36 9.03 -10.10 -5.92
CA THR A 36 10.05 -9.12 -6.31
C THR A 36 9.50 -7.71 -6.50
N CYS A 37 8.19 -7.55 -6.74
CA CYS A 37 7.54 -6.25 -6.90
C CYS A 37 6.02 -6.42 -6.81
N ILE A 38 5.37 -5.71 -5.88
CA ILE A 38 3.91 -5.76 -5.78
C ILE A 38 3.22 -5.20 -7.04
N VAL A 39 3.82 -4.22 -7.73
CA VAL A 39 3.21 -3.59 -8.91
C VAL A 39 3.29 -4.47 -10.16
N THR A 40 4.43 -5.15 -10.38
CA THR A 40 4.70 -5.86 -11.65
C THR A 40 4.84 -7.37 -11.53
N ASN A 41 4.84 -7.93 -10.32
CA ASN A 41 5.00 -9.36 -10.07
C ASN A 41 4.14 -9.83 -8.88
N PHE A 42 2.82 -9.70 -8.95
CA PHE A 42 1.94 -10.10 -7.84
C PHE A 42 0.63 -10.78 -8.25
N LYS A 43 0.50 -11.15 -9.53
CA LYS A 43 -0.71 -11.75 -10.10
C LYS A 43 -1.12 -13.08 -9.42
N GLU A 44 -0.16 -13.84 -8.90
CA GLU A 44 -0.41 -15.13 -8.24
C GLU A 44 -1.19 -14.97 -6.93
N ALA A 45 -1.12 -13.81 -6.28
CA ALA A 45 -1.93 -13.49 -5.10
C ALA A 45 -3.41 -13.26 -5.42
N ARG A 46 -3.76 -13.11 -6.72
CA ARG A 46 -5.11 -12.91 -7.25
C ARG A 46 -5.85 -11.74 -6.62
N CYS A 47 -5.12 -10.66 -6.31
CA CYS A 47 -5.71 -9.42 -5.80
C CYS A 47 -6.08 -8.50 -6.98
N PRO A 48 -7.38 -8.33 -7.31
CA PRO A 48 -7.79 -7.40 -8.38
C PRO A 48 -7.58 -5.93 -8.01
N THR A 49 -7.47 -5.61 -6.72
CA THR A 49 -7.33 -4.25 -6.20
C THR A 49 -5.95 -4.06 -5.57
N LEU A 50 -5.28 -2.95 -5.89
CA LEU A 50 -4.04 -2.52 -5.21
C LEU A 50 -4.30 -1.28 -4.36
N LEU A 51 -3.80 -1.32 -3.13
CA LEU A 51 -3.71 -0.17 -2.24
C LEU A 51 -2.41 0.59 -2.55
N ASN A 52 -2.54 1.78 -3.11
CA ASN A 52 -1.43 2.61 -3.56
C ASN A 52 -1.15 3.75 -2.54
N PRO A 53 0.02 3.77 -1.88
CA PRO A 53 0.42 4.85 -0.96
C PRO A 53 0.82 6.12 -1.74
N ALA A 54 -0.17 6.97 -2.03
CA ALA A 54 -0.04 8.15 -2.85
C ALA A 54 0.47 9.39 -2.09
N ASN A 55 0.92 10.37 -2.86
CA ASN A 55 1.12 11.73 -2.36
C ASN A 55 -0.22 12.50 -2.27
N PRO A 56 -0.34 13.50 -1.38
CA PRO A 56 -1.60 14.24 -1.18
C PRO A 56 -2.18 14.85 -2.47
N SER A 57 -1.34 15.28 -3.41
CA SER A 57 -1.79 15.90 -4.67
C SER A 57 -2.17 14.90 -5.76
N LEU A 58 -2.06 13.58 -5.50
CA LEU A 58 -2.30 12.50 -6.48
C LEU A 58 -1.59 12.71 -7.81
N SER A 59 -0.41 13.31 -7.74
CA SER A 59 0.28 13.79 -8.94
C SER A 59 1.34 12.80 -9.43
N GLY A 60 1.69 11.80 -8.61
CA GLY A 60 2.84 10.93 -8.77
C GLY A 60 4.04 11.63 -9.41
N VAL A 61 4.52 11.07 -10.52
CA VAL A 61 5.71 11.54 -11.24
C VAL A 61 5.51 12.78 -12.12
N SER A 62 4.26 13.23 -12.31
CA SER A 62 3.96 14.34 -13.23
C SER A 62 4.36 15.72 -12.68
N LYS A 63 4.36 15.86 -11.35
CA LYS A 63 4.80 17.08 -10.65
C LYS A 63 6.08 16.84 -9.83
N PHE A 64 6.28 15.62 -9.35
CA PHE A 64 7.39 15.27 -8.48
C PHE A 64 8.14 14.07 -9.06
N PRO A 65 9.26 14.27 -9.79
CA PRO A 65 10.09 13.16 -10.23
C PRO A 65 10.69 12.40 -9.03
N TYR A 66 10.74 13.04 -7.86
CA TYR A 66 11.28 12.49 -6.63
C TYR A 66 10.27 12.52 -5.50
N PHE A 67 10.37 11.54 -4.59
CA PHE A 67 9.49 11.41 -3.43
C PHE A 67 10.25 11.75 -2.15
N PRO A 68 9.70 12.62 -1.27
CA PRO A 68 10.34 12.92 0.00
C PRO A 68 10.40 11.68 0.90
N VAL A 69 11.48 11.55 1.66
CA VAL A 69 11.70 10.49 2.66
C VAL A 69 11.54 11.08 4.06
N GLY A 70 10.64 10.51 4.84
CA GLY A 70 10.55 10.73 6.30
C GLY A 70 11.49 9.80 7.05
N GLY A 71 11.90 10.22 8.24
CA GLY A 71 12.83 9.46 9.08
C GLY A 71 14.32 9.77 8.80
N PRO A 72 15.25 9.05 9.44
CA PRO A 72 16.68 9.27 9.25
C PRO A 72 17.09 8.98 7.81
N GLU A 73 17.96 9.84 7.28
CA GLU A 73 18.47 9.71 5.92
C GLU A 73 19.18 8.35 5.74
N PRO A 74 18.95 7.62 4.62
CA PRO A 74 19.72 6.40 4.36
C PRO A 74 21.20 6.75 4.22
N ASP A 75 22.07 5.98 4.88
CA ASP A 75 23.54 6.18 4.88
C ASP A 75 24.14 6.23 3.47
N VAL A 76 23.45 5.62 2.50
CA VAL A 76 23.83 5.60 1.08
C VAL A 76 22.69 6.17 0.25
N LEU A 77 22.98 7.25 -0.48
CA LEU A 77 22.02 7.86 -1.40
C LEU A 77 21.80 6.98 -2.64
N PRO A 78 20.55 6.84 -3.12
CA PRO A 78 20.28 6.19 -4.39
C PRO A 78 21.00 6.90 -5.55
N MET A 79 21.76 6.19 -6.36
CA MET A 79 22.32 6.73 -7.61
C MET A 79 21.36 6.46 -8.77
N LYS A 80 21.43 7.23 -9.86
CA LYS A 80 20.59 7.03 -11.07
C LYS A 80 20.68 5.63 -11.70
N ASP A 81 21.75 4.90 -11.39
CA ASP A 81 22.01 3.51 -11.82
C ASP A 81 21.60 2.46 -10.77
N SER A 82 21.25 2.89 -9.57
CA SER A 82 20.93 2.01 -8.43
C SER A 82 19.53 1.39 -8.52
N HIS A 83 18.78 1.66 -9.60
CA HIS A 83 17.43 1.16 -9.72
C HIS A 83 17.39 -0.33 -10.13
N PRO A 84 16.86 -1.25 -9.29
CA PRO A 84 16.97 -2.69 -9.53
C PRO A 84 16.15 -3.21 -10.72
N ILE A 85 15.07 -2.52 -11.11
CA ILE A 85 14.19 -2.90 -12.24
C ILE A 85 14.57 -2.19 -13.55
N MET A 86 14.80 -0.88 -13.52
CA MET A 86 15.02 -0.06 -14.71
C MET A 86 16.50 0.20 -15.07
N GLY A 87 17.46 -0.10 -14.19
CA GLY A 87 18.88 0.23 -14.42
C GLY A 87 19.11 1.76 -14.53
N PHE A 88 19.89 2.20 -15.52
CA PHE A 88 20.12 3.62 -15.82
C PHE A 88 18.82 4.30 -16.26
N VAL A 89 18.30 5.20 -15.42
CA VAL A 89 17.03 5.87 -15.70
C VAL A 89 17.26 7.21 -16.43
N SER A 90 17.39 7.16 -17.76
CA SER A 90 17.64 8.33 -18.61
C SER A 90 16.45 9.30 -18.73
N GLN A 91 15.22 8.82 -18.49
CA GLN A 91 13.99 9.62 -18.62
C GLN A 91 13.85 10.71 -17.55
N TRP A 92 14.79 10.78 -16.60
CA TRP A 92 14.72 11.60 -15.38
C TRP A 92 15.70 12.76 -15.44
N GLY A 93 16.12 13.13 -16.65
CA GLY A 93 17.13 14.17 -16.89
C GLY A 93 18.55 13.75 -16.49
N GLY A 94 18.77 12.49 -16.09
CA GLY A 94 20.10 11.94 -15.76
C GLY A 94 20.73 12.47 -14.48
N MET A 95 19.95 13.09 -13.58
CA MET A 95 20.40 13.63 -12.30
C MET A 95 20.18 12.63 -11.16
N ASP A 96 21.11 12.59 -10.20
CA ASP A 96 20.97 11.81 -8.97
C ASP A 96 19.93 12.46 -8.03
N VAL A 97 19.33 11.67 -7.11
CA VAL A 97 18.41 12.24 -6.12
C VAL A 97 19.16 13.12 -5.12
N GLY A 98 18.55 14.24 -4.75
CA GLY A 98 19.01 15.06 -3.64
C GLY A 98 18.81 14.38 -2.29
N LYS A 99 19.38 14.97 -1.24
CA LYS A 99 19.18 14.52 0.15
C LYS A 99 17.69 14.45 0.51
N GLY A 100 17.30 13.40 1.23
CA GLY A 100 15.92 13.20 1.68
C GLY A 100 14.91 12.90 0.56
N MET A 101 15.37 12.44 -0.60
CA MET A 101 14.52 12.12 -1.75
C MET A 101 14.76 10.70 -2.28
N MET A 102 13.73 10.09 -2.84
CA MET A 102 13.77 8.79 -3.53
C MET A 102 13.32 8.91 -4.97
N PHE A 103 13.85 8.04 -5.83
CA PHE A 103 13.32 7.94 -7.18
C PHE A 103 11.89 7.35 -7.13
N ALA A 104 10.94 7.92 -7.87
CA ALA A 104 9.64 7.31 -8.17
C ALA A 104 9.64 5.79 -8.44
N ALA A 105 10.61 5.22 -9.15
CA ALA A 105 10.63 3.80 -9.44
C ALA A 105 10.96 2.95 -8.17
N ASN A 106 11.52 3.59 -7.12
CA ASN A 106 11.64 2.99 -5.80
C ASN A 106 10.37 3.08 -4.96
N THR A 107 9.30 3.74 -5.45
CA THR A 107 8.04 3.89 -4.73
C THR A 107 6.90 3.18 -5.47
N VAL A 108 5.93 2.66 -4.74
CA VAL A 108 4.74 2.02 -5.35
C VAL A 108 3.97 3.05 -6.17
N ASP A 109 3.74 4.25 -5.63
CA ASP A 109 3.03 5.33 -6.31
C ASP A 109 3.73 5.76 -7.60
N GLY A 110 5.05 5.89 -7.56
CA GLY A 110 5.84 6.24 -8.73
C GLY A 110 5.77 5.16 -9.81
N MET A 111 5.92 3.88 -9.45
CA MET A 111 5.77 2.75 -10.39
C MET A 111 4.36 2.69 -11.00
N ILE A 112 3.31 2.92 -10.21
CA ILE A 112 1.93 2.96 -10.69
C ILE A 112 1.69 4.13 -11.65
N HIS A 113 2.23 5.32 -11.35
CA HIS A 113 2.12 6.47 -12.24
C HIS A 113 2.93 6.28 -13.53
N LEU A 114 4.11 5.66 -13.47
CA LEU A 114 4.89 5.31 -14.65
C LEU A 114 4.14 4.33 -15.56
N ALA A 115 3.46 3.33 -14.98
CA ALA A 115 2.67 2.36 -15.72
C ALA A 115 1.34 2.93 -16.25
N GLY A 116 0.64 3.75 -15.45
CA GLY A 116 -0.70 4.27 -15.78
C GLY A 116 -0.70 5.52 -16.67
N GLY A 117 0.41 6.28 -16.69
CA GLY A 117 0.61 7.41 -17.59
C GLY A 117 -0.53 8.44 -17.57
N LYS A 118 -0.90 8.93 -18.75
CA LYS A 118 -1.90 10.00 -18.92
C LYS A 118 -3.33 9.57 -18.55
N GLU A 119 -3.65 8.28 -18.71
CA GLU A 119 -4.98 7.76 -18.39
C GLU A 119 -5.24 7.79 -16.89
N LEU A 120 -4.28 7.29 -16.10
CA LEU A 120 -4.35 7.38 -14.65
C LEU A 120 -4.41 8.85 -14.18
N ALA A 121 -3.59 9.73 -14.77
CA ALA A 121 -3.61 11.15 -14.43
C ALA A 121 -4.97 11.81 -14.69
N ALA A 122 -5.66 11.43 -15.77
CA ALA A 122 -7.01 11.91 -16.06
C ALA A 122 -8.03 11.38 -15.05
N ASN A 123 -7.96 10.09 -14.69
CA ASN A 123 -8.85 9.50 -13.69
C ASN A 123 -8.68 10.18 -12.32
N LEU A 124 -7.43 10.35 -11.85
CA LEU A 124 -7.14 11.03 -10.59
C LEU A 124 -7.63 12.47 -10.57
N LYS A 125 -7.49 13.22 -11.68
CA LYS A 125 -8.03 14.58 -11.79
C LYS A 125 -9.56 14.60 -11.65
N LEU A 126 -10.26 13.60 -12.21
CA LEU A 126 -11.70 13.45 -12.05
C LEU A 126 -12.08 13.14 -10.60
N GLN A 127 -11.37 12.21 -9.94
CA GLN A 127 -11.63 11.86 -8.54
C GLN A 127 -11.37 13.01 -7.56
N LEU A 128 -10.39 13.87 -7.86
CA LEU A 128 -10.15 15.07 -7.07
C LEU A 128 -11.32 16.06 -7.13
N GLY A 129 -12.15 16.02 -8.18
CA GLY A 129 -13.35 16.86 -8.27
C GLY A 129 -13.08 18.36 -8.14
N GLY A 130 -11.90 18.82 -8.59
CA GLY A 130 -11.44 20.20 -8.46
C GLY A 130 -10.67 20.52 -7.18
N LYS A 131 -10.53 19.58 -6.23
CA LYS A 131 -9.64 19.71 -5.08
C LYS A 131 -8.18 19.64 -5.50
N GLU A 132 -7.31 20.37 -4.81
CA GLU A 132 -5.87 20.34 -5.06
C GLU A 132 -5.18 19.14 -4.39
N ARG A 133 -5.77 18.61 -3.32
CA ARG A 133 -5.20 17.51 -2.53
C ARG A 133 -6.27 16.67 -1.84
N ILE A 134 -5.86 15.48 -1.47
CA ILE A 134 -6.49 14.61 -0.48
C ILE A 134 -5.78 14.80 0.87
N VAL A 135 -6.54 14.71 1.95
CA VAL A 135 -6.03 14.80 3.33
C VAL A 135 -5.40 13.46 3.72
N GLU A 136 -4.38 13.49 4.59
CA GLU A 136 -3.80 12.26 5.12
C GLU A 136 -4.87 11.38 5.80
N GLY A 137 -4.70 10.06 5.75
CA GLY A 137 -5.69 9.11 6.26
C GLY A 137 -6.90 8.87 5.35
N GLN A 138 -7.05 9.61 4.25
CA GLN A 138 -8.16 9.42 3.30
C GLN A 138 -7.74 8.60 2.07
N ALA A 139 -8.73 8.13 1.31
CA ALA A 139 -8.50 7.34 0.10
C ALA A 139 -9.45 7.69 -1.06
N VAL A 140 -9.02 7.45 -2.31
CA VAL A 140 -9.86 7.53 -3.51
C VAL A 140 -9.68 6.34 -4.43
N TRP A 141 -10.74 6.02 -5.17
CA TRP A 141 -10.82 4.89 -6.08
C TRP A 141 -10.57 5.33 -7.52
N THR A 142 -9.77 4.57 -8.27
CA THR A 142 -9.62 4.74 -9.72
C THR A 142 -9.66 3.40 -10.46
N ASN A 143 -9.67 3.47 -11.79
CA ASN A 143 -9.46 2.29 -12.62
C ASN A 143 -8.04 1.73 -12.40
N GLY A 144 -7.90 0.43 -12.60
CA GLY A 144 -6.66 -0.30 -12.47
C GLY A 144 -5.57 0.08 -13.47
N VAL A 145 -4.36 -0.35 -13.17
CA VAL A 145 -3.18 -0.24 -14.01
C VAL A 145 -2.46 -1.59 -14.03
N GLY A 146 -2.02 -2.03 -15.21
CA GLY A 146 -1.35 -3.33 -15.36
C GLY A 146 -2.26 -4.51 -15.04
N ASP A 147 -1.81 -5.40 -14.16
CA ASP A 147 -2.57 -6.60 -13.73
C ASP A 147 -3.70 -6.28 -12.74
N TYR A 148 -3.74 -5.06 -12.20
CA TYR A 148 -4.80 -4.61 -11.30
C TYR A 148 -5.99 -4.11 -12.08
N LYS A 149 -7.20 -4.46 -11.62
CA LYS A 149 -8.48 -3.95 -12.13
C LYS A 149 -8.85 -2.61 -11.49
N HIS A 150 -8.41 -2.40 -10.26
CA HIS A 150 -8.76 -1.24 -9.44
C HIS A 150 -7.57 -0.75 -8.62
N LEU A 151 -7.53 0.56 -8.36
CA LEU A 151 -6.58 1.16 -7.43
C LEU A 151 -7.32 1.93 -6.34
N ILE A 152 -6.84 1.80 -5.11
CA ILE A 152 -7.23 2.64 -3.98
C ILE A 152 -6.01 3.48 -3.59
N HIS A 153 -6.04 4.76 -3.92
CA HIS A 153 -4.98 5.71 -3.60
C HIS A 153 -5.23 6.27 -2.20
N THR A 154 -4.41 5.90 -1.23
CA THR A 154 -4.46 6.45 0.13
C THR A 154 -3.26 7.33 0.41
N VAL A 155 -3.36 8.24 1.37
CA VAL A 155 -2.30 9.21 1.70
C VAL A 155 -1.81 8.98 3.13
N PRO A 156 -0.76 8.17 3.34
CA PRO A 156 -0.17 8.02 4.66
C PRO A 156 0.57 9.30 5.09
N PRO A 157 0.56 9.63 6.39
CA PRO A 157 1.31 10.77 6.93
C PRO A 157 2.82 10.49 6.91
N PHE A 158 3.62 11.52 7.14
CA PHE A 158 5.03 11.32 7.52
C PHE A 158 5.12 10.97 9.01
N PHE A 159 6.05 10.08 9.35
CA PHE A 159 6.38 9.81 10.74
C PHE A 159 7.13 10.98 11.35
N ASP A 160 6.66 11.46 12.49
CA ASP A 160 7.29 12.52 13.26
C ASP A 160 7.39 12.09 14.71
N ASN A 161 8.60 11.72 15.15
CA ASN A 161 8.83 11.31 16.54
C ASN A 161 8.97 12.49 17.51
N SER A 162 8.79 13.72 17.04
CA SER A 162 8.88 14.94 17.84
C SER A 162 7.51 15.52 18.25
N ASP A 163 6.41 14.98 17.70
CA ASP A 163 5.05 15.37 18.07
C ASP A 163 4.56 14.54 19.27
N ASP A 164 4.14 15.21 20.34
CA ASP A 164 3.65 14.57 21.57
C ASP A 164 2.24 13.94 21.39
N ASP A 165 1.43 14.39 20.42
CA ASP A 165 0.08 13.85 20.17
C ASP A 165 0.10 12.59 19.29
N HIS A 166 1.22 12.31 18.61
CA HIS A 166 1.38 11.17 17.71
C HIS A 166 0.19 11.00 16.74
N SER A 167 -0.29 12.12 16.20
CA SER A 167 -1.50 12.17 15.38
C SER A 167 -1.36 11.38 14.07
N GLU A 168 -0.13 11.23 13.58
CA GLU A 168 0.27 10.42 12.42
C GLU A 168 -0.09 8.94 12.58
N ASN A 169 -0.08 8.42 13.81
CA ASN A 169 -0.44 7.02 14.08
C ASN A 169 -1.91 6.76 13.75
N ARG A 170 -2.81 7.65 14.22
CA ARG A 170 -4.24 7.60 13.90
C ARG A 170 -4.50 7.82 12.41
N LEU A 171 -3.75 8.71 11.77
CA LEU A 171 -3.85 8.93 10.32
C LEU A 171 -3.39 7.70 9.52
N LEU A 172 -2.38 6.96 9.98
CA LEU A 172 -1.96 5.70 9.36
C LEU A 172 -3.03 4.61 9.51
N GLN A 173 -3.64 4.49 10.70
CA GLN A 173 -4.78 3.58 10.91
C GLN A 173 -5.94 3.92 9.96
N ASN A 174 -6.28 5.21 9.83
CA ASN A 174 -7.33 5.70 8.94
C ASN A 174 -7.07 5.35 7.47
N CYS A 175 -5.80 5.30 7.03
CA CYS A 175 -5.47 4.88 5.66
C CYS A 175 -5.97 3.47 5.37
N TYR A 176 -5.77 2.53 6.30
CA TYR A 176 -6.28 1.16 6.15
C TYR A 176 -7.81 1.15 6.23
N GLN A 177 -8.40 1.72 7.28
CA GLN A 177 -9.84 1.67 7.50
C GLN A 177 -10.64 2.31 6.36
N THR A 178 -10.23 3.50 5.91
CA THR A 178 -10.90 4.20 4.80
C THR A 178 -10.73 3.44 3.49
N SER A 179 -9.57 2.84 3.25
CA SER A 179 -9.32 2.07 2.02
C SER A 179 -10.12 0.77 1.97
N LEU A 180 -10.18 0.03 3.08
CA LEU A 180 -10.93 -1.23 3.15
C LEU A 180 -12.44 -0.98 3.02
N SER A 181 -12.97 0.01 3.74
CA SER A 181 -14.38 0.42 3.60
C SER A 181 -14.71 0.88 2.18
N LEU A 182 -13.81 1.64 1.54
CA LEU A 182 -14.00 2.05 0.15
C LEU A 182 -14.02 0.85 -0.81
N ALA A 183 -13.21 -0.18 -0.55
CA ALA A 183 -13.22 -1.40 -1.35
C ALA A 183 -14.55 -2.13 -1.24
N THR A 184 -15.07 -2.31 -0.02
CA THR A 184 -16.36 -2.99 0.21
C THR A 184 -17.53 -2.22 -0.39
N ASP A 185 -17.50 -0.89 -0.32
CA ASP A 185 -18.54 -0.02 -0.90
C ASP A 185 -18.53 -0.05 -2.43
N ARG A 186 -17.36 -0.18 -3.05
CA ARG A 186 -17.18 -0.18 -4.52
C ARG A 186 -17.35 -1.56 -5.15
N LEU A 187 -17.29 -2.62 -4.36
CA LEU A 187 -17.39 -4.01 -4.80
C LEU A 187 -18.53 -4.77 -4.10
N PRO A 188 -19.78 -4.25 -4.04
CA PRO A 188 -20.85 -4.84 -3.25
C PRO A 188 -21.39 -6.17 -3.81
N SER A 189 -21.03 -6.53 -5.04
CA SER A 189 -21.38 -7.82 -5.66
C SER A 189 -20.34 -8.91 -5.41
N GLU A 190 -19.16 -8.57 -4.87
CA GLU A 190 -18.09 -9.52 -4.61
C GLU A 190 -18.32 -10.23 -3.28
N THR A 191 -18.13 -11.55 -3.27
CA THR A 191 -18.25 -12.38 -2.05
C THR A 191 -16.97 -12.42 -1.24
N ASP A 192 -15.82 -12.35 -1.93
CA ASP A 192 -14.49 -12.42 -1.38
C ASP A 192 -13.63 -11.33 -2.03
N ILE A 193 -13.26 -10.32 -1.25
CA ILE A 193 -12.52 -9.16 -1.73
C ILE A 193 -11.05 -9.34 -1.37
N ARG A 194 -10.17 -9.43 -2.37
CA ARG A 194 -8.72 -9.55 -2.17
C ARG A 194 -8.00 -8.27 -2.58
N ILE A 195 -7.25 -7.68 -1.65
CA ILE A 195 -6.55 -6.41 -1.83
C ILE A 195 -5.05 -6.64 -1.63
N ALA A 196 -4.26 -6.25 -2.63
CA ALA A 196 -2.81 -6.20 -2.49
C ALA A 196 -2.44 -4.89 -1.79
N SER A 197 -1.50 -4.94 -0.84
CA SER A 197 -1.01 -3.74 -0.17
C SER A 197 0.50 -3.82 0.07
N PRO A 198 1.26 -2.74 -0.10
CA PRO A 198 2.51 -2.61 0.64
C PRO A 198 2.19 -2.40 2.14
N LEU A 199 3.19 -2.49 3.02
CA LEU A 199 3.04 -1.98 4.37
C LEU A 199 3.08 -0.45 4.33
N LEU A 200 1.95 0.20 4.61
CA LEU A 200 1.84 1.66 4.64
C LEU A 200 2.72 2.24 5.77
N GLY A 201 3.29 3.42 5.55
CA GLY A 201 4.15 4.08 6.53
C GLY A 201 5.63 3.65 6.46
N ALA A 202 5.91 2.35 6.33
CA ALA A 202 7.25 1.75 6.41
C ALA A 202 8.17 1.97 5.19
N GLY A 203 7.80 2.90 4.29
CA GLY A 203 8.58 3.26 3.10
C GLY A 203 9.08 4.70 3.19
N CYS A 204 8.84 5.50 2.15
CA CYS A 204 9.21 6.91 2.10
C CYS A 204 8.59 7.75 3.23
N ARG A 205 7.61 7.22 3.97
CA ARG A 205 6.91 7.94 5.03
C ARG A 205 7.62 7.85 6.38
N GLY A 206 8.59 6.94 6.52
CA GLY A 206 9.54 6.97 7.63
C GLY A 206 9.07 6.31 8.92
N PHE A 207 7.92 5.64 8.93
CA PHE A 207 7.52 4.88 10.12
C PHE A 207 8.51 3.73 10.36
N PRO A 208 8.99 3.53 11.59
CA PRO A 208 9.67 2.29 11.96
C PRO A 208 8.80 1.08 11.60
N LEU A 209 9.42 -0.03 11.21
CA LEU A 209 8.69 -1.19 10.72
C LEU A 209 7.70 -1.72 11.77
N GLU A 210 8.16 -1.87 13.02
CA GLU A 210 7.34 -2.35 14.13
C GLU A 210 6.14 -1.42 14.40
N GLU A 211 6.33 -0.10 14.36
CA GLU A 211 5.25 0.90 14.53
C GLU A 211 4.24 0.83 13.38
N ALA A 212 4.72 0.72 12.14
CA ALA A 212 3.85 0.59 10.97
C ALA A 212 3.02 -0.70 11.01
N VAL A 213 3.61 -1.82 11.44
CA VAL A 213 2.88 -3.08 11.65
C VAL A 213 1.89 -2.94 12.81
N PHE A 214 2.29 -2.32 13.91
CA PHE A 214 1.44 -2.12 15.08
C PHE A 214 0.15 -1.38 14.72
N HIS A 215 0.26 -0.21 14.08
CA HIS A 215 -0.92 0.58 13.69
C HIS A 215 -1.70 -0.04 12.53
N CYS A 216 -1.05 -0.81 11.65
CA CYS A 216 -1.77 -1.64 10.69
C CYS A 216 -2.65 -2.66 11.42
N ALA A 217 -2.06 -3.42 12.33
CA ALA A 217 -2.74 -4.46 13.08
C ALA A 217 -3.94 -3.87 13.86
N GLU A 218 -3.74 -2.77 14.60
CA GLU A 218 -4.83 -2.07 15.31
C GLU A 218 -5.96 -1.66 14.37
N ALA A 219 -5.63 -1.07 13.21
CA ALA A 219 -6.62 -0.66 12.23
C ALA A 219 -7.46 -1.82 11.70
N LEU A 220 -6.85 -3.00 11.54
CA LEU A 220 -7.52 -4.22 11.09
C LEU A 220 -8.41 -4.83 12.17
N SER A 221 -7.99 -4.81 13.44
CA SER A 221 -8.82 -5.29 14.56
C SER A 221 -10.02 -4.39 14.85
N ASP A 222 -9.83 -3.07 14.73
CA ASP A 222 -10.88 -2.08 14.98
C ASP A 222 -11.75 -1.81 13.74
N LEU A 223 -11.57 -2.61 12.68
CA LEU A 223 -12.30 -2.46 11.44
C LEU A 223 -13.80 -2.70 11.67
N ASN A 224 -14.54 -1.60 11.80
CA ASN A 224 -15.99 -1.60 11.96
C ASN A 224 -16.63 -1.21 10.63
N MET A 225 -16.74 -2.18 9.72
CA MET A 225 -17.42 -1.98 8.44
C MET A 225 -18.93 -2.10 8.65
N THR A 226 -19.68 -1.03 8.36
CA THR A 226 -21.12 -1.15 8.17
C THR A 226 -21.34 -1.87 6.85
N ILE A 227 -21.54 -3.19 6.88
CA ILE A 227 -22.05 -3.90 5.70
C ILE A 227 -23.44 -3.32 5.45
N SER A 228 -23.58 -2.51 4.40
CA SER A 228 -24.91 -2.13 3.92
C SER A 228 -25.61 -3.40 3.48
N THR A 229 -26.43 -3.96 4.37
CA THR A 229 -27.45 -4.94 3.98
C THR A 229 -28.41 -4.19 3.08
N ALA A 230 -28.25 -4.34 1.76
CA ALA A 230 -29.19 -3.75 0.83
C ALA A 230 -30.58 -4.34 1.11
N VAL A 231 -31.50 -3.44 1.39
CA VAL A 231 -32.94 -3.63 1.24
C VAL A 231 -33.16 -4.11 -0.20
N ASP A 232 -33.93 -5.18 -0.36
CA ASP A 232 -34.33 -5.82 -1.62
C ASP A 232 -33.38 -6.89 -2.22
N GLY A 233 -33.49 -8.10 -1.65
CA GLY A 233 -33.86 -9.28 -2.46
C GLY A 233 -32.80 -9.96 -3.34
N GLY A 234 -31.52 -9.58 -3.29
CA GLY A 234 -30.52 -10.35 -4.04
C GLY A 234 -29.11 -9.77 -4.07
N THR A 235 -28.45 -9.61 -2.91
CA THR A 235 -27.00 -9.36 -2.88
C THR A 235 -26.31 -10.41 -2.03
N ASN A 236 -25.26 -11.01 -2.59
CA ASN A 236 -24.32 -11.82 -1.84
C ASN A 236 -23.61 -10.89 -0.84
N ALA A 237 -23.90 -11.03 0.45
CA ALA A 237 -23.12 -10.33 1.48
C ALA A 237 -21.63 -10.67 1.31
N ILE A 238 -20.75 -9.68 1.50
CA ILE A 238 -19.30 -9.90 1.58
C ILE A 238 -19.05 -10.89 2.73
N LYS A 239 -18.38 -12.00 2.43
CA LYS A 239 -18.08 -13.08 3.39
C LYS A 239 -16.61 -13.11 3.77
N GLY A 240 -15.74 -12.73 2.85
CA GLY A 240 -14.29 -12.70 3.03
C GLY A 240 -13.69 -11.38 2.58
N LEU A 241 -12.69 -10.93 3.33
CA LEU A 241 -11.82 -9.83 2.97
C LEU A 241 -10.38 -10.31 3.19
N THR A 242 -9.52 -10.24 2.17
CA THR A 242 -8.09 -10.54 2.30
C THR A 242 -7.26 -9.28 2.08
N LEU A 243 -6.35 -8.98 3.00
CA LEU A 243 -5.27 -8.03 2.80
C LEU A 243 -3.94 -8.77 2.62
N ALA A 244 -3.43 -8.77 1.39
CA ALA A 244 -2.21 -9.48 1.01
C ALA A 244 -1.03 -8.51 0.87
N PHE A 245 -0.07 -8.62 1.79
CA PHE A 245 1.15 -7.84 1.80
C PHE A 245 2.21 -8.41 0.86
N GLY A 246 2.58 -7.66 -0.18
CA GLY A 246 3.67 -8.03 -1.08
C GLY A 246 5.02 -7.47 -0.61
N VAL A 247 5.93 -8.33 -0.13
CA VAL A 247 7.17 -7.90 0.53
C VAL A 247 8.42 -8.53 -0.13
N PRO A 248 9.37 -7.73 -0.65
CA PRO A 248 10.53 -8.25 -1.38
C PRO A 248 11.66 -8.77 -0.49
N SER A 249 12.01 -8.07 0.58
CA SER A 249 13.11 -8.46 1.47
C SER A 249 12.69 -9.61 2.38
N GLN A 250 13.55 -10.62 2.53
CA GLN A 250 13.31 -11.72 3.47
C GLN A 250 13.34 -11.23 4.91
N ASP A 251 14.36 -10.46 5.28
CA ASP A 251 14.52 -9.96 6.65
C ASP A 251 13.31 -9.12 7.08
N ILE A 252 12.81 -8.25 6.18
CA ILE A 252 11.60 -7.45 6.44
C ILE A 252 10.37 -8.35 6.61
N ARG A 253 10.23 -9.44 5.82
CA ARG A 253 9.13 -10.39 6.00
C ARG A 253 9.18 -11.04 7.37
N GLU A 254 10.35 -11.51 7.79
CA GLU A 254 10.52 -12.17 9.09
C GLU A 254 10.23 -11.21 10.25
N GLU A 255 10.67 -9.95 10.14
CA GLU A 255 10.39 -8.91 11.12
C GLU A 255 8.90 -8.53 11.15
N MET A 256 8.26 -8.38 9.99
CA MET A 256 6.81 -8.17 9.89
C MET A 256 6.03 -9.33 10.51
N ILE A 257 6.40 -10.58 10.24
CA ILE A 257 5.76 -11.77 10.83
C ILE A 257 5.86 -11.73 12.35
N LYS A 258 7.06 -11.49 12.89
CA LYS A 258 7.25 -11.38 14.35
C LYS A 258 6.43 -10.25 14.95
N ALA A 259 6.41 -9.09 14.29
CA ALA A 259 5.65 -7.93 14.75
C ALA A 259 4.14 -8.22 14.76
N PHE A 260 3.60 -8.82 13.69
CA PHE A 260 2.20 -9.27 13.66
C PHE A 260 1.93 -10.34 14.71
N GLU A 261 2.76 -11.37 14.87
CA GLU A 261 2.51 -12.42 15.88
C GLU A 261 2.63 -11.92 17.33
N SER A 262 3.38 -10.84 17.56
CA SER A 262 3.49 -10.19 18.86
C SER A 262 2.28 -9.32 19.22
N ARG A 263 1.38 -9.05 18.26
CA ARG A 263 0.26 -8.12 18.40
C ARG A 263 -1.03 -8.82 17.95
N ILE A 264 -2.12 -8.69 18.71
CA ILE A 264 -3.46 -9.19 18.36
C ILE A 264 -3.62 -10.71 18.50
N ASN A 265 -4.84 -11.13 18.83
CA ASN A 265 -5.28 -12.53 18.84
C ASN A 265 -5.45 -13.06 17.41
N PHE A 266 -4.38 -13.07 16.61
CA PHE A 266 -4.40 -13.71 15.31
C PHE A 266 -4.44 -15.23 15.49
N THR A 267 -5.42 -15.88 14.85
CA THR A 267 -5.44 -17.35 14.81
C THR A 267 -4.74 -17.77 13.52
N GLU A 268 -3.65 -18.54 13.64
CA GLU A 268 -2.93 -19.10 12.50
C GLU A 268 -3.83 -20.10 11.74
N VAL A 269 -3.75 -20.08 10.41
CA VAL A 269 -4.60 -20.89 9.50
C VAL A 269 -3.77 -21.92 8.75
#